data_AF-A0A2E4EN58-F1
#
_entry.id   AF-A0A2E4EN58-F1
#
_cell.length_a   1.000
_cell.length_b   1.000
_cell.length_c   1.000
_cell.angle_alpha   90.00
_cell.angle_beta   90.00
_cell.angle_gamma   90.00
#
_symmetry.space_group_name_H-M   'P 1'
#
loop_
_entity.id
_entity.type
_entity.pdbx_description
1 polymer ?
#
loop_
_entity_poly.entity_id
_entity_poly.type
_entity_poly.pdbx_seq_one_letter_code
_entity_poly.pdbx_strand_id
1 'polypeptide(L)'
;MMHIIVCIVFRNLLLPSNFEEQFTLSDMRILRLLSISAGLILGGQLISIPASAQDGEALFKANCASCHKLSSKRLVGPGLEGINEKRSEEWLISWIKDPMKMVNDGDAEAVAIFEEYNKLPMTAFGFLSDDEIKAMLAIIPGKPAAAEGATAEAEEEEPVAPMEYTEEDAIAGQLLFTGESRFVNSGPSCVTCHHVSFPGVMSGGLLAKDLTDVHGRLLDAGVSSIISAPPFPAMADAYNGKSLTDEEVLQLTAFFKTVNNNSPEQADTSSMGFIQLLGGGFIGLIVWLVIIYAMWSYRKKESVKADIFKRQLKGNDSVNS
;
A
#
# COMPACT_ATOMS: atom_id res chain seq x y z
N MET A 1 26.79 -42.62 27.65
CA MET A 1 27.73 -43.72 27.91
C MET A 1 27.02 -45.08 27.85
N MET A 2 26.32 -45.35 26.73
CA MET A 2 25.43 -46.51 26.58
C MET A 2 25.43 -47.07 25.13
N HIS A 3 26.44 -46.71 24.34
CA HIS A 3 26.61 -47.17 22.95
C HIS A 3 27.91 -47.94 22.70
N ILE A 4 28.74 -48.14 23.75
CA ILE A 4 30.03 -48.84 23.61
C ILE A 4 29.96 -50.31 24.08
N ILE A 5 28.91 -50.70 24.80
CA ILE A 5 28.81 -52.04 25.41
C ILE A 5 28.15 -53.08 24.47
N VAL A 6 27.40 -52.66 23.44
CA VAL A 6 26.69 -53.59 22.54
C VAL A 6 27.62 -54.19 21.46
N CYS A 7 28.75 -53.54 21.14
CA CYS A 7 29.69 -54.04 20.13
C CYS A 7 30.62 -55.16 20.61
N ILE A 8 30.73 -55.42 21.92
CA ILE A 8 31.70 -56.39 22.47
C ILE A 8 31.07 -57.79 22.64
N VAL A 9 29.74 -57.89 22.75
CA VAL A 9 29.07 -59.18 23.03
C VAL A 9 28.78 -60.00 21.76
N PHE A 10 28.73 -59.38 20.58
CA PHE A 10 28.44 -60.09 19.31
C PHE A 10 29.67 -60.66 18.59
N ARG A 11 30.89 -60.43 19.12
CA ARG A 11 32.15 -60.85 18.49
C ARG A 11 32.53 -62.31 18.76
N ASN A 12 31.84 -63.01 19.67
CA ASN A 12 32.40 -64.23 20.28
C ASN A 12 31.51 -65.49 20.24
N LEU A 13 30.50 -65.54 19.39
CA LEU A 13 29.75 -66.77 19.13
C LEU A 13 29.66 -67.00 17.62
N LEU A 14 30.13 -68.17 17.19
CA LEU A 14 29.94 -68.77 15.86
C LEU A 14 30.92 -68.36 14.76
N LEU A 15 32.22 -68.68 14.89
CA LEU A 15 33.00 -69.12 13.73
C LEU A 15 34.01 -70.21 14.14
N PRO A 16 33.95 -71.41 13.53
CA PRO A 16 35.00 -72.41 13.72
C PRO A 16 36.29 -71.95 13.04
N SER A 17 37.41 -72.13 13.75
CA SER A 17 38.76 -72.06 13.19
C SER A 17 38.91 -73.11 12.10
N ASN A 18 39.57 -72.75 11.00
CA ASN A 18 39.93 -73.56 9.82
C ASN A 18 38.95 -73.40 8.64
N PHE A 19 39.18 -72.38 7.81
CA PHE A 19 38.89 -72.45 6.37
C PHE A 19 39.68 -71.35 5.62
N GLU A 20 41.02 -71.41 5.71
CA GLU A 20 41.88 -70.81 4.69
C GLU A 20 41.89 -71.78 3.51
N GLU A 21 41.14 -71.46 2.46
CA GLU A 21 41.62 -71.49 1.07
C GLU A 21 40.47 -71.26 0.07
N GLN A 22 40.77 -70.42 -0.93
CA GLN A 22 40.10 -70.34 -2.24
C GLN A 22 38.69 -69.73 -2.27
N PHE A 23 38.63 -68.40 -2.19
CA PHE A 23 37.57 -67.62 -2.83
C PHE A 23 38.18 -66.64 -3.83
N THR A 24 37.95 -66.90 -5.12
CA THR A 24 38.47 -66.13 -6.24
C THR A 24 37.75 -64.79 -6.40
N LEU A 25 38.51 -63.74 -6.77
CA LEU A 25 38.05 -62.34 -6.91
C LEU A 25 36.88 -62.12 -7.88
N SER A 26 36.51 -63.12 -8.71
CA SER A 26 35.39 -63.07 -9.64
C SER A 26 34.02 -63.09 -8.95
N ASP A 27 33.91 -63.76 -7.80
CA ASP A 27 32.60 -64.01 -7.14
C ASP A 27 32.12 -62.80 -6.33
N MET A 28 33.04 -61.91 -5.93
CA MET A 28 32.71 -60.66 -5.24
C MET A 28 32.05 -59.61 -6.15
N ARG A 29 32.23 -59.70 -7.47
CA ARG A 29 31.59 -58.77 -8.42
C ARG A 29 30.12 -59.09 -8.64
N ILE A 30 29.78 -60.37 -8.71
CA ILE A 30 28.40 -60.84 -8.92
C ILE A 30 27.58 -60.63 -7.66
N LEU A 31 28.16 -60.87 -6.47
CA LEU A 31 27.48 -60.64 -5.19
C LEU A 31 27.25 -59.14 -4.92
N ARG A 32 28.22 -58.27 -5.26
CA ARG A 32 28.06 -56.80 -5.12
C ARG A 32 26.98 -56.24 -6.05
N LEU A 33 26.87 -56.75 -7.28
CA LEU A 33 25.85 -56.31 -8.25
C LEU A 33 24.43 -56.75 -7.83
N LEU A 34 24.27 -57.95 -7.25
CA LEU A 34 22.98 -58.42 -6.74
C LEU A 34 22.52 -57.69 -5.46
N SER A 35 23.44 -57.26 -4.59
CA SER A 35 23.09 -56.44 -3.43
C SER A 35 22.71 -54.99 -3.79
N ILE A 36 23.20 -54.44 -4.91
CA ILE A 36 22.83 -53.09 -5.37
C ILE A 36 21.44 -53.09 -6.03
N SER A 37 21.06 -54.17 -6.74
CA SER A 37 19.72 -54.28 -7.33
C SER A 37 18.62 -54.58 -6.31
N ALA A 38 18.91 -55.37 -5.26
CA ALA A 38 17.94 -55.64 -4.20
C ALA A 38 17.67 -54.44 -3.28
N GLY A 39 18.67 -53.57 -3.05
CA GLY A 39 18.50 -52.33 -2.28
C GLY A 39 17.64 -51.28 -2.98
N LEU A 40 17.68 -51.24 -4.32
CA LEU A 40 16.91 -50.27 -5.11
C LEU A 40 15.42 -50.64 -5.23
N ILE A 41 15.07 -51.93 -5.13
CA ILE A 41 13.68 -52.40 -5.22
C ILE A 41 12.94 -52.26 -3.88
N LEU A 42 13.65 -52.26 -2.73
CA LEU A 42 13.04 -52.11 -1.40
C LEU A 42 13.00 -50.65 -0.88
N GLY A 43 13.72 -49.72 -1.54
CA GLY A 43 13.69 -48.28 -1.22
C GLY A 43 12.55 -47.49 -1.88
N GLY A 44 11.75 -48.13 -2.74
CA GLY A 44 10.63 -47.53 -3.46
C GLY A 44 9.29 -47.55 -2.72
N GLN A 45 9.28 -47.70 -1.39
CA GLN A 45 8.07 -47.51 -0.61
C GLN A 45 7.79 -46.00 -0.50
N LEU A 46 6.86 -45.57 -1.35
CA LEU A 46 6.08 -44.34 -1.33
C LEU A 46 6.11 -43.61 0.02
N ILE A 47 7.07 -42.69 0.17
CA ILE A 47 6.84 -41.52 0.99
C ILE A 47 5.95 -40.62 0.13
N SER A 48 4.65 -40.84 0.21
CA SER A 48 3.67 -39.81 -0.14
C SER A 48 3.89 -38.67 0.84
N ILE A 49 4.80 -37.75 0.49
CA ILE A 49 4.78 -36.41 1.05
C ILE A 49 3.42 -35.86 0.62
N PRO A 50 2.47 -35.60 1.54
CA PRO A 50 1.25 -34.91 1.14
C PRO A 50 1.67 -33.63 0.43
N ALA A 51 1.17 -33.43 -0.79
CA ALA A 51 1.35 -32.19 -1.51
C ALA A 51 1.00 -31.05 -0.56
N SER A 52 2.01 -30.25 -0.24
CA SER A 52 2.03 -29.07 0.62
C SER A 52 0.67 -28.70 1.20
N ALA A 53 0.47 -28.91 2.51
CA ALA A 53 -0.33 -27.95 3.25
C ALA A 53 0.43 -26.62 3.13
N GLN A 54 0.08 -25.82 2.13
CA GLN A 54 0.58 -24.45 2.03
C GLN A 54 0.26 -23.80 3.37
N ASP A 55 1.24 -23.11 3.94
CA ASP A 55 1.08 -22.45 5.22
C ASP A 55 0.06 -21.31 5.05
N GLY A 56 -1.21 -21.63 5.34
CA GLY A 56 -2.33 -20.70 5.21
C GLY A 56 -2.15 -19.47 6.09
N GLU A 57 -1.43 -19.59 7.21
CA GLU A 57 -1.10 -18.48 8.10
C GLU A 57 -0.08 -17.54 7.45
N ALA A 58 0.97 -18.09 6.86
CA ALA A 58 1.95 -17.30 6.10
C ALA A 58 1.30 -16.59 4.89
N LEU A 59 0.46 -17.29 4.14
CA LEU A 59 -0.27 -16.73 3.00
C LEU A 59 -1.22 -15.60 3.42
N PHE A 60 -1.98 -15.81 4.50
CA PHE A 60 -2.89 -14.81 5.03
C PHE A 60 -2.15 -13.57 5.53
N LYS A 61 -1.04 -13.77 6.25
CA LYS A 61 -0.20 -12.68 6.75
C LYS A 61 0.39 -11.84 5.62
N ALA A 62 0.76 -12.48 4.52
CA ALA A 62 1.35 -11.81 3.36
C ALA A 62 0.31 -11.02 2.54
N ASN A 63 -0.92 -11.51 2.42
CA ASN A 63 -1.88 -10.98 1.44
C ASN A 63 -3.13 -10.31 2.05
N CYS A 64 -3.54 -10.70 3.25
CA CYS A 64 -4.87 -10.36 3.78
C CYS A 64 -4.82 -9.57 5.10
N ALA A 65 -3.80 -9.80 5.93
CA ALA A 65 -3.72 -9.27 7.31
C ALA A 65 -3.59 -7.75 7.42
N SER A 66 -3.21 -7.06 6.33
CA SER A 66 -3.18 -5.60 6.24
C SER A 66 -4.57 -4.97 6.23
N CYS A 67 -5.58 -5.71 5.77
CA CYS A 67 -6.95 -5.21 5.62
C CYS A 67 -7.97 -5.97 6.48
N HIS A 68 -7.71 -7.24 6.79
CA HIS A 68 -8.63 -8.13 7.48
C HIS A 68 -8.06 -8.67 8.79
N LYS A 69 -8.94 -8.90 9.76
CA LYS A 69 -8.64 -9.65 11.00
C LYS A 69 -9.32 -11.01 10.97
N LEU A 70 -8.70 -11.99 11.64
CA LEU A 70 -9.32 -13.30 11.87
C LEU A 70 -10.47 -13.23 12.89
N SER A 71 -10.60 -12.14 13.64
CA SER A 71 -11.74 -11.85 14.49
C SER A 71 -12.89 -11.19 13.73
N SER A 72 -14.06 -11.08 14.36
CA SER A 72 -15.21 -10.27 13.90
C SER A 72 -14.93 -8.76 13.77
N LYS A 73 -13.87 -8.25 14.38
CA LYS A 73 -13.52 -6.83 14.33
C LYS A 73 -13.13 -6.35 12.93
N ARG A 74 -13.68 -5.20 12.53
CA ARG A 74 -13.32 -4.46 11.31
C ARG A 74 -11.94 -3.81 11.44
N LEU A 75 -11.18 -3.78 10.34
CA LEU A 75 -9.95 -3.01 10.21
C LEU A 75 -10.06 -2.03 9.02
N VAL A 76 -9.78 -2.51 7.81
CA VAL A 76 -10.12 -1.83 6.55
C VAL A 76 -11.33 -2.53 5.93
N GLY A 77 -11.23 -3.85 5.79
CA GLY A 77 -12.32 -4.74 5.41
C GLY A 77 -13.01 -5.39 6.61
N PRO A 78 -14.06 -6.20 6.35
CA PRO A 78 -14.78 -6.95 7.38
C PRO A 78 -13.87 -7.89 8.18
N GLY A 79 -14.23 -8.13 9.43
CA GLY A 79 -13.69 -9.24 10.20
C GLY A 79 -14.11 -10.58 9.60
N LEU A 80 -13.19 -11.55 9.55
CA LEU A 80 -13.40 -12.81 8.83
C LEU A 80 -13.96 -13.94 9.68
N GLU A 81 -14.10 -13.73 11.00
CA GLU A 81 -14.67 -14.73 11.91
C GLU A 81 -16.03 -15.23 11.41
N GLY A 82 -16.13 -16.55 11.25
CA GLY A 82 -17.35 -17.21 10.79
C GLY A 82 -17.70 -17.01 9.31
N ILE A 83 -16.75 -16.60 8.45
CA ILE A 83 -17.04 -16.33 7.03
C ILE A 83 -17.36 -17.60 6.24
N ASN A 84 -16.74 -18.72 6.60
CA ASN A 84 -16.90 -20.02 5.93
C ASN A 84 -18.32 -20.60 6.14
N GLU A 85 -19.02 -20.17 7.18
CA GLU A 85 -20.40 -20.52 7.45
C GLU A 85 -21.40 -19.55 6.81
N LYS A 86 -20.96 -18.31 6.53
CA LYS A 86 -21.80 -17.28 5.92
C LYS A 86 -21.90 -17.44 4.40
N ARG A 87 -20.85 -17.94 3.74
CA ARG A 87 -20.77 -18.00 2.27
C ARG A 87 -20.12 -19.31 1.82
N SER A 88 -20.49 -19.76 0.62
CA SER A 88 -19.90 -20.97 0.06
C SER A 88 -18.43 -20.74 -0.31
N GLU A 89 -17.65 -21.82 -0.26
CA GLU A 89 -16.22 -21.80 -0.63
C GLU A 89 -16.04 -21.27 -2.07
N GLU A 90 -16.90 -21.68 -3.00
CA GLU A 90 -16.83 -21.26 -4.40
C GLU A 90 -17.09 -19.75 -4.56
N TRP A 91 -18.02 -19.20 -3.76
CA TRP A 91 -18.29 -17.78 -3.75
C TRP A 91 -17.09 -17.02 -3.19
N LEU A 92 -16.50 -17.49 -2.08
CA LEU A 92 -15.33 -16.86 -1.46
C LEU A 92 -14.11 -16.88 -2.38
N ILE A 93 -13.87 -17.99 -3.09
CA ILE A 93 -12.80 -18.08 -4.09
C ILE A 93 -13.02 -17.07 -5.21
N SER A 94 -14.25 -16.97 -5.73
CA SER A 94 -14.59 -16.01 -6.79
C SER A 94 -14.40 -14.57 -6.33
N TRP A 95 -14.85 -14.25 -5.12
CA TRP A 95 -14.72 -12.94 -4.50
C TRP A 95 -13.27 -12.54 -4.25
N ILE A 96 -12.44 -13.46 -3.76
CA ILE A 96 -11.02 -13.21 -3.50
C ILE A 96 -10.25 -12.97 -4.81
N LYS A 97 -10.59 -13.70 -5.87
CA LYS A 97 -9.93 -13.56 -7.17
C LYS A 97 -10.29 -12.27 -7.89
N ASP A 98 -11.58 -11.92 -7.96
CA ASP A 98 -12.04 -10.72 -8.66
C ASP A 98 -13.36 -10.18 -8.07
N PRO A 99 -13.28 -9.40 -6.97
CA PRO A 99 -14.47 -8.89 -6.27
C PRO A 99 -15.21 -7.85 -7.12
N MET A 100 -14.48 -7.01 -7.86
CA MET A 100 -15.09 -5.97 -8.70
C MET A 100 -15.83 -6.56 -9.89
N LYS A 101 -15.39 -7.70 -10.43
CA LYS A 101 -16.19 -8.43 -11.40
C LYS A 101 -17.54 -8.85 -10.83
N MET A 102 -17.60 -9.37 -9.60
CA MET A 102 -18.88 -9.75 -8.97
C MET A 102 -19.80 -8.55 -8.73
N VAL A 103 -19.24 -7.41 -8.28
CA VAL A 103 -19.99 -6.16 -8.14
C VAL A 103 -20.54 -5.69 -9.48
N ASN A 104 -19.72 -5.70 -10.54
CA ASN A 104 -20.11 -5.26 -11.88
C ASN A 104 -21.10 -6.22 -12.56
N ASP A 105 -21.00 -7.52 -12.29
CA ASP A 105 -21.94 -8.54 -12.76
C ASP A 105 -23.30 -8.45 -12.01
N GLY A 106 -23.38 -7.65 -10.95
CA GLY A 106 -24.61 -7.38 -10.20
C GLY A 106 -24.95 -8.43 -9.15
N ASP A 107 -23.97 -9.17 -8.62
CA ASP A 107 -24.18 -10.03 -7.46
C ASP A 107 -24.65 -9.18 -6.26
N ALA A 108 -25.82 -9.50 -5.72
CA ALA A 108 -26.49 -8.67 -4.72
C ALA A 108 -25.69 -8.58 -3.41
N GLU A 109 -25.00 -9.66 -3.03
CA GLU A 109 -24.16 -9.67 -1.82
C GLU A 109 -22.88 -8.87 -2.04
N ALA A 110 -22.23 -9.05 -3.20
CA ALA A 110 -21.07 -8.28 -3.62
C ALA A 110 -21.32 -6.77 -3.60
N VAL A 111 -22.45 -6.34 -4.20
CA VAL A 111 -22.85 -4.93 -4.23
C VAL A 111 -23.15 -4.41 -2.82
N ALA A 112 -23.85 -5.19 -1.99
CA ALA A 112 -24.15 -4.79 -0.61
C ALA A 112 -22.87 -4.59 0.21
N ILE A 113 -21.90 -5.50 0.11
CA ILE A 113 -20.59 -5.36 0.75
C ILE A 113 -19.88 -4.11 0.20
N PHE A 114 -19.88 -3.89 -1.11
CA PHE A 114 -19.21 -2.72 -1.68
C PHE A 114 -19.79 -1.39 -1.15
N GLU A 115 -21.11 -1.28 -1.04
CA GLU A 115 -21.77 -0.10 -0.48
C GLU A 115 -21.50 0.05 1.04
N GLU A 116 -21.56 -1.03 1.81
CA GLU A 116 -21.33 -1.04 3.27
C GLU A 116 -19.89 -0.61 3.64
N TYR A 117 -18.90 -0.97 2.81
CA TYR A 117 -17.49 -0.68 3.05
C TYR A 117 -17.01 0.56 2.29
N ASN A 118 -17.84 1.60 2.25
CA ASN A 118 -17.51 2.92 1.70
C ASN A 118 -17.05 2.90 0.22
N LYS A 119 -17.56 1.96 -0.59
CA LYS A 119 -17.18 1.80 -2.00
C LYS A 119 -15.68 1.59 -2.20
N LEU A 120 -15.03 1.03 -1.19
CA LEU A 120 -13.62 0.64 -1.28
C LEU A 120 -13.53 -0.73 -1.95
N PRO A 121 -12.95 -0.81 -3.16
CA PRO A 121 -12.79 -2.08 -3.83
C PRO A 121 -11.76 -2.94 -3.08
N MET A 122 -12.10 -4.19 -2.76
CA MET A 122 -11.10 -5.17 -2.35
C MET A 122 -10.17 -5.45 -3.53
N THR A 123 -8.87 -5.57 -3.26
CA THR A 123 -7.89 -5.89 -4.30
C THR A 123 -8.16 -7.28 -4.88
N ALA A 124 -7.98 -7.43 -6.19
CA ALA A 124 -8.12 -8.70 -6.88
C ALA A 124 -6.86 -9.56 -6.66
N PHE A 125 -7.04 -10.78 -6.14
CA PHE A 125 -5.96 -11.74 -5.90
C PHE A 125 -5.98 -12.88 -6.93
N GLY A 126 -6.25 -12.56 -8.20
CA GLY A 126 -6.32 -13.55 -9.29
C GLY A 126 -5.02 -14.31 -9.58
N PHE A 127 -3.89 -13.90 -8.97
CA PHE A 127 -2.61 -14.62 -9.05
C PHE A 127 -2.52 -15.79 -8.06
N LEU A 128 -3.40 -15.87 -7.06
CA LEU A 128 -3.48 -16.98 -6.12
C LEU A 128 -4.25 -18.15 -6.72
N SER A 129 -3.74 -19.37 -6.47
CA SER A 129 -4.43 -20.61 -6.81
C SER A 129 -5.60 -20.90 -5.85
N ASP A 130 -6.54 -21.74 -6.28
CA ASP A 130 -7.69 -22.13 -5.45
C ASP A 130 -7.23 -22.81 -4.16
N ASP A 131 -6.20 -23.65 -4.23
CA ASP A 131 -5.65 -24.36 -3.08
C ASP A 131 -5.01 -23.40 -2.06
N GLU A 132 -4.33 -22.34 -2.52
CA GLU A 132 -3.77 -21.30 -1.65
C GLU A 132 -4.89 -20.51 -0.96
N ILE A 133 -5.96 -20.20 -1.68
CA ILE A 133 -7.13 -19.52 -1.11
C ILE A 133 -7.80 -20.42 -0.09
N LYS A 134 -8.01 -21.71 -0.39
CA LYS A 134 -8.57 -22.69 0.56
C LYS A 134 -7.71 -22.84 1.81
N ALA A 135 -6.38 -22.87 1.66
CA ALA A 135 -5.47 -22.91 2.79
C ALA A 135 -5.62 -21.70 3.72
N MET A 136 -5.82 -20.49 3.16
CA MET A 136 -6.11 -19.29 3.94
C MET A 136 -7.51 -19.31 4.57
N LEU A 137 -8.52 -19.83 3.87
CA LEU A 137 -9.87 -19.95 4.43
C LEU A 137 -9.90 -20.93 5.60
N ALA A 138 -9.08 -21.99 5.56
CA ALA A 138 -9.02 -23.03 6.58
C ALA A 138 -8.50 -22.55 7.95
N ILE A 139 -7.72 -21.45 8.00
CA ILE A 139 -7.21 -20.89 9.26
C ILE A 139 -8.20 -19.92 9.93
N ILE A 140 -9.29 -19.56 9.26
CA ILE A 140 -10.25 -18.60 9.77
C ILE A 140 -11.08 -19.26 10.87
N PRO A 141 -11.14 -18.67 12.07
CA PRO A 141 -11.93 -19.24 13.15
C PRO A 141 -13.41 -19.25 12.75
N GLY A 142 -14.05 -20.39 12.99
CA GLY A 142 -15.49 -20.51 12.85
C GLY A 142 -16.21 -19.59 13.84
N LYS A 143 -17.50 -19.35 13.60
CA LYS A 143 -18.30 -18.51 14.51
C LYS A 143 -18.31 -19.15 15.90
N PRO A 144 -18.04 -18.41 17.00
CA PRO A 144 -18.22 -18.94 18.35
C PRO A 144 -19.68 -19.36 18.51
N ALA A 145 -19.91 -20.55 19.05
CA ALA A 145 -21.25 -21.09 19.28
C ALA A 145 -21.97 -20.23 20.33
N ALA A 146 -22.69 -19.21 19.87
CA ALA A 146 -23.61 -18.43 20.68
C ALA A 146 -25.04 -18.83 20.32
N ALA A 147 -25.80 -19.15 21.36
CA ALA A 147 -27.16 -19.69 21.34
C ALA A 147 -28.09 -18.99 20.34
N GLU A 148 -28.93 -19.81 19.71
CA GLU A 148 -30.03 -19.37 18.85
C GLU A 148 -30.95 -18.40 19.60
N GLY A 149 -31.21 -17.24 18.99
CA GLY A 149 -32.25 -16.32 19.41
C GLY A 149 -31.74 -14.93 19.80
N ALA A 150 -31.24 -14.17 18.81
CA ALA A 150 -31.31 -12.71 18.87
C ALA A 150 -31.61 -12.21 17.46
N THR A 151 -32.79 -11.62 17.34
CA THR A 151 -33.24 -10.77 16.22
C THR A 151 -32.13 -9.81 15.82
N ALA A 152 -31.96 -9.64 14.52
CA ALA A 152 -31.15 -8.59 13.92
C ALA A 152 -31.70 -7.23 14.35
N GLU A 153 -31.21 -6.75 15.48
CA GLU A 153 -31.13 -5.34 15.79
C GLU A 153 -29.77 -4.91 15.26
N ALA A 154 -29.79 -3.96 14.32
CA ALA A 154 -28.59 -3.31 13.84
C ALA A 154 -27.94 -2.63 15.05
N GLU A 155 -26.97 -3.32 15.65
CA GLU A 155 -26.08 -2.76 16.65
C GLU A 155 -25.09 -1.88 15.89
N GLU A 156 -25.51 -0.62 15.72
CA GLU A 156 -24.64 0.50 15.47
C GLU A 156 -23.81 0.72 16.74
N GLU A 157 -22.67 0.04 16.84
CA GLU A 157 -21.62 0.31 17.83
C GLU A 157 -20.28 -0.17 17.26
N GLU A 158 -19.17 0.54 17.36
CA GLU A 158 -18.85 1.91 17.76
C GLU A 158 -17.51 2.19 17.05
N PRO A 159 -17.16 3.46 16.78
CA PRO A 159 -15.84 3.78 16.28
C PRO A 159 -14.81 3.17 17.23
N VAL A 160 -13.78 2.55 16.65
CA VAL A 160 -12.51 2.29 17.37
C VAL A 160 -12.25 3.54 18.19
N ALA A 161 -12.25 3.40 19.53
CA ALA A 161 -12.20 4.51 20.47
C ALA A 161 -11.34 5.63 19.88
N PRO A 162 -11.85 6.87 19.75
CA PRO A 162 -11.10 7.94 19.12
C PRO A 162 -9.71 7.91 19.74
N MET A 163 -8.69 7.61 18.94
CA MET A 163 -7.35 7.98 19.38
C MET A 163 -7.48 9.48 19.63
N GLU A 164 -7.42 9.88 20.90
CA GLU A 164 -7.57 11.29 21.25
C GLU A 164 -6.35 11.98 20.66
N TYR A 165 -6.59 12.67 19.55
CA TYR A 165 -5.58 13.45 18.89
C TYR A 165 -5.57 14.83 19.51
N THR A 166 -4.38 15.32 19.80
CA THR A 166 -4.19 16.72 20.14
C THR A 166 -4.14 17.57 18.87
N GLU A 167 -4.39 18.87 18.99
CA GLU A 167 -4.21 19.80 17.85
C GLU A 167 -2.74 19.83 17.43
N GLU A 168 -1.83 19.67 18.40
CA GLU A 168 -0.40 19.53 18.19
C GLU A 168 -0.04 18.31 17.33
N ASP A 169 -0.72 17.17 17.49
CA ASP A 169 -0.49 15.97 16.68
C ASP A 169 -0.88 16.20 15.23
N ALA A 170 -1.98 16.92 14.97
CA ALA A 170 -2.41 17.25 13.62
C ALA A 170 -1.41 18.19 12.93
N ILE A 171 -0.84 19.14 13.66
CA ILE A 171 0.21 20.04 13.15
C ILE A 171 1.49 19.24 12.87
N ALA A 172 1.92 18.38 13.79
CA ALA A 172 3.07 17.51 13.58
C ALA A 172 2.88 16.61 12.36
N GLY A 173 1.68 16.05 12.19
CA GLY A 173 1.30 15.26 11.02
C GLY A 173 1.35 16.06 9.72
N GLN A 174 0.90 17.33 9.73
CA GLN A 174 1.04 18.22 8.57
C GLN A 174 2.51 18.41 8.18
N LEU A 175 3.39 18.66 9.16
CA LEU A 175 4.82 18.88 8.92
C LEU A 175 5.51 17.62 8.37
N LEU A 176 5.13 16.44 8.86
CA LEU A 176 5.60 15.16 8.34
C LEU A 176 5.08 14.91 6.92
N PHE A 177 3.81 15.23 6.67
CA PHE A 177 3.20 15.09 5.34
C PHE A 177 3.91 15.96 4.30
N THR A 178 4.13 17.24 4.61
CA THR A 178 4.78 18.20 3.70
C THR A 178 6.29 18.00 3.59
N GLY A 179 6.89 17.22 4.50
CA GLY A 179 8.34 17.01 4.55
C GLY A 179 9.12 18.17 5.17
N GLU A 180 8.44 19.12 5.83
CA GLU A 180 9.08 20.12 6.68
C GLU A 180 9.75 19.46 7.90
N SER A 181 9.10 18.43 8.45
CA SER A 181 9.72 17.49 9.37
C SER A 181 10.11 16.22 8.63
N ARG A 182 11.28 15.66 8.97
CA ARG A 182 11.75 14.40 8.39
C ARG A 182 11.29 13.23 9.25
N PHE A 183 10.87 12.15 8.61
CA PHE A 183 10.64 10.89 9.30
C PHE A 183 11.92 10.38 9.97
N VAL A 184 11.78 9.78 11.16
CA VAL A 184 12.87 9.20 11.95
C VAL A 184 13.69 8.21 11.12
N ASN A 185 13.00 7.31 10.40
CA ASN A 185 13.63 6.29 9.58
C ASN A 185 13.91 6.76 8.14
N SER A 186 13.91 8.08 7.89
CA SER A 186 14.29 8.70 6.60
C SER A 186 13.46 8.22 5.40
N GLY A 187 12.18 7.92 5.62
CA GLY A 187 11.19 7.72 4.56
C GLY A 187 10.96 9.00 3.74
N PRO A 188 10.44 8.90 2.50
CA PRO A 188 10.07 10.07 1.71
C PRO A 188 8.81 10.75 2.26
N SER A 189 8.71 12.07 2.19
CA SER A 189 7.48 12.80 2.59
C SER A 189 6.28 12.42 1.74
N CYS A 190 5.10 12.33 2.36
CA CYS A 190 3.86 11.92 1.69
C CYS A 190 3.48 12.87 0.53
N VAL A 191 3.68 14.18 0.72
CA VAL A 191 3.35 15.22 -0.26
C VAL A 191 4.08 15.06 -1.59
N THR A 192 5.19 14.31 -1.63
CA THR A 192 5.94 14.07 -2.87
C THR A 192 5.12 13.28 -3.88
N CYS A 193 4.24 12.39 -3.41
CA CYS A 193 3.43 11.53 -4.26
C CYS A 193 1.94 11.80 -4.13
N HIS A 194 1.49 12.27 -2.96
CA HIS A 194 0.09 12.52 -2.65
C HIS A 194 -0.22 14.00 -2.54
N HIS A 195 -1.46 14.36 -2.82
CA HIS A 195 -2.02 15.67 -2.56
C HIS A 195 -3.06 15.60 -1.43
N VAL A 196 -3.19 16.70 -0.70
CA VAL A 196 -4.31 17.02 0.17
C VAL A 196 -4.69 18.47 -0.07
N SER A 197 -5.99 18.75 -0.16
CA SER A 197 -6.49 20.12 -0.06
C SER A 197 -6.48 20.50 1.42
N PHE A 198 -5.53 21.35 1.82
CA PHE A 198 -5.48 21.90 3.18
C PHE A 198 -4.69 23.22 3.22
N PRO A 199 -5.11 24.24 4.00
CA PRO A 199 -4.34 25.46 4.20
C PRO A 199 -2.91 25.17 4.65
N GLY A 200 -1.94 25.77 3.97
CA GLY A 200 -0.52 25.56 4.25
C GLY A 200 0.11 24.37 3.49
N VAL A 201 -0.66 23.61 2.70
CA VAL A 201 -0.11 22.61 1.77
C VAL A 201 -0.13 23.18 0.35
N MET A 202 1.04 23.56 -0.18
CA MET A 202 1.19 24.32 -1.43
C MET A 202 1.03 23.51 -2.74
N SER A 203 0.18 22.47 -2.73
CA SER A 203 0.06 21.43 -3.78
C SER A 203 1.07 20.29 -3.62
N GLY A 204 0.56 19.07 -3.74
CA GLY A 204 1.33 17.83 -3.59
C GLY A 204 1.53 17.11 -4.92
N GLY A 205 2.16 15.94 -4.87
CA GLY A 205 2.32 15.07 -6.01
C GLY A 205 0.97 14.52 -6.48
N LEU A 206 0.80 14.43 -7.80
CA LEU A 206 -0.35 13.78 -8.44
C LEU A 206 0.00 12.37 -8.94
N LEU A 207 1.11 11.79 -8.45
CA LEU A 207 1.57 10.45 -8.82
C LEU A 207 0.73 9.36 -8.15
N ALA A 208 0.15 9.64 -6.99
CA ALA A 208 -0.69 8.73 -6.22
C ALA A 208 -2.07 9.34 -5.96
N LYS A 209 -2.94 8.56 -5.28
CA LYS A 209 -4.33 8.97 -5.00
C LYS A 209 -4.37 10.20 -4.09
N ASP A 210 -5.29 11.13 -4.37
CA ASP A 210 -5.58 12.25 -3.48
C ASP A 210 -6.07 11.75 -2.11
N LEU A 211 -5.54 12.35 -1.04
CA LEU A 211 -5.78 11.93 0.35
C LEU A 211 -6.70 12.88 1.11
N THR A 212 -7.30 13.88 0.47
CA THR A 212 -8.15 14.90 1.14
C THR A 212 -9.26 14.24 1.97
N ASP A 213 -9.94 13.25 1.40
CA ASP A 213 -11.05 12.55 2.07
C ASP A 213 -10.66 11.12 2.51
N VAL A 214 -9.36 10.87 2.73
CA VAL A 214 -8.87 9.51 3.05
C VAL A 214 -9.42 8.99 4.37
N HIS A 215 -9.56 9.87 5.37
CA HIS A 215 -10.06 9.50 6.69
C HIS A 215 -11.55 9.12 6.66
N GLY A 216 -12.38 9.86 5.93
CA GLY A 216 -13.80 9.51 5.75
C GLY A 216 -13.98 8.16 5.03
N ARG A 217 -13.05 7.77 4.17
CA ARG A 217 -13.10 6.50 3.43
C ARG A 217 -12.63 5.32 4.28
N LEU A 218 -11.49 5.45 4.96
CA LEU A 218 -10.79 4.34 5.60
C LEU A 218 -10.91 4.31 7.13
N LEU A 219 -11.34 5.41 7.75
CA LEU A 219 -11.35 5.62 9.20
C LEU A 219 -9.93 5.52 9.82
N ASP A 220 -9.81 5.77 11.11
CA ASP A 220 -8.51 5.80 11.81
C ASP A 220 -7.72 4.49 11.67
N ALA A 221 -8.41 3.35 11.84
CA ALA A 221 -7.80 2.02 11.78
C ALA A 221 -7.32 1.67 10.37
N GLY A 222 -8.03 2.10 9.34
CA GLY A 222 -7.63 1.83 7.96
C GLY A 222 -6.46 2.70 7.49
N VAL A 223 -6.48 4.00 7.85
CA VAL A 223 -5.38 4.92 7.56
C VAL A 223 -4.09 4.44 8.22
N SER A 224 -4.13 4.17 9.53
CA SER A 224 -2.96 3.71 10.28
C SER A 224 -2.41 2.38 9.76
N SER A 225 -3.27 1.43 9.37
CA SER A 225 -2.84 0.15 8.80
C SER A 225 -2.10 0.33 7.46
N ILE A 226 -2.64 1.15 6.55
CA ILE A 226 -2.01 1.38 5.24
C ILE A 226 -0.68 2.13 5.38
N ILE A 227 -0.58 3.08 6.30
CA ILE A 227 0.67 3.82 6.52
C ILE A 227 1.75 2.89 7.12
N SER A 228 1.35 2.02 8.06
CA SER A 228 2.27 1.11 8.75
C SER A 228 2.72 -0.05 7.86
N ALA A 229 1.82 -0.55 7.01
CA ALA A 229 2.04 -1.69 6.13
C ALA A 229 1.41 -1.44 4.74
N PRO A 230 2.05 -0.61 3.89
CA PRO A 230 1.47 -0.21 2.62
C PRO A 230 1.30 -1.41 1.67
N PRO A 231 0.07 -1.72 1.24
CA PRO A 231 -0.19 -2.86 0.33
C PRO A 231 0.15 -2.52 -1.14
N PHE A 232 0.56 -1.29 -1.42
CA PHE A 232 0.82 -0.80 -2.77
C PHE A 232 2.30 -0.95 -3.12
N PRO A 233 2.69 -1.68 -4.18
CA PRO A 233 4.09 -1.99 -4.48
C PRO A 233 5.01 -0.77 -4.51
N ALA A 234 4.60 0.32 -5.18
CA ALA A 234 5.40 1.54 -5.26
C ALA A 234 5.63 2.22 -3.89
N MET A 235 4.63 2.17 -3.00
CA MET A 235 4.75 2.72 -1.65
C MET A 235 5.55 1.79 -0.74
N ALA A 236 5.31 0.48 -0.84
CA ALA A 236 6.08 -0.54 -0.12
C ALA A 236 7.57 -0.47 -0.45
N ASP A 237 7.92 -0.32 -1.72
CA ASP A 237 9.31 -0.16 -2.17
C ASP A 237 9.93 1.14 -1.65
N ALA A 238 9.18 2.24 -1.66
CA ALA A 238 9.64 3.54 -1.18
C ALA A 238 9.95 3.54 0.33
N TYR A 239 9.22 2.74 1.11
CA TYR A 239 9.36 2.60 2.55
C TYR A 239 10.09 1.32 3.00
N ASN A 240 10.68 0.57 2.07
CA ASN A 240 11.40 -0.66 2.39
C ASN A 240 12.60 -0.35 3.31
N GLY A 241 12.60 -0.93 4.52
CA GLY A 241 13.60 -0.66 5.56
C GLY A 241 13.51 0.72 6.21
N LYS A 242 12.43 1.47 5.95
CA LYS A 242 12.21 2.86 6.40
C LYS A 242 10.82 3.06 6.99
N SER A 243 10.30 2.05 7.69
CA SER A 243 8.96 2.07 8.29
C SER A 243 8.78 3.27 9.20
N LEU A 244 7.55 3.81 9.25
CA LEU A 244 7.23 4.88 10.20
C LEU A 244 7.12 4.32 11.62
N THR A 245 7.32 5.20 12.59
CA THR A 245 7.07 4.92 14.01
C THR A 245 5.57 5.05 14.32
N ASP A 246 5.12 4.41 15.39
CA ASP A 246 3.70 4.46 15.81
C ASP A 246 3.24 5.90 16.08
N GLU A 247 4.12 6.74 16.61
CA GLU A 247 3.87 8.17 16.84
C GLU A 247 3.67 8.93 15.53
N GLU A 248 4.54 8.73 14.53
CA GLU A 248 4.40 9.37 13.22
C GLU A 248 3.13 8.90 12.50
N VAL A 249 2.75 7.63 12.63
CA VAL A 249 1.50 7.10 12.08
C VAL A 249 0.29 7.76 12.75
N LEU A 250 0.33 7.94 14.08
CA LEU A 250 -0.72 8.62 14.83
C LEU A 250 -0.86 10.08 14.39
N GLN A 251 0.24 10.83 14.32
CA GLN A 251 0.27 12.23 13.89
C GLN A 251 -0.26 12.41 12.46
N LEU A 252 0.17 11.55 11.53
CA LEU A 252 -0.37 11.56 10.16
C LEU A 252 -1.88 11.25 10.13
N THR A 253 -2.34 10.31 10.95
CA THR A 253 -3.77 9.97 11.04
C THR A 253 -4.58 11.14 11.60
N ALA A 254 -4.07 11.82 12.63
CA ALA A 254 -4.65 13.04 13.19
C ALA A 254 -4.77 14.13 12.12
N PHE A 255 -3.70 14.36 11.34
CA PHE A 255 -3.71 15.31 10.25
C PHE A 255 -4.78 14.98 9.20
N PHE A 256 -4.85 13.73 8.72
CA PHE A 256 -5.85 13.34 7.72
C PHE A 256 -7.29 13.46 8.22
N LYS A 257 -7.53 13.22 9.51
CA LYS A 257 -8.84 13.48 10.15
C LYS A 257 -9.18 14.97 10.12
N THR A 258 -8.23 15.82 10.47
CA THR A 258 -8.39 17.28 10.40
C THR A 258 -8.65 17.74 8.97
N VAL A 259 -7.90 17.24 7.98
CA VAL A 259 -8.12 17.55 6.56
C VAL A 259 -9.54 17.16 6.13
N ASN A 260 -9.97 15.93 6.41
CA ASN A 260 -11.30 15.43 6.06
C ASN A 260 -12.42 16.28 6.67
N ASN A 261 -12.28 16.69 7.93
CA ASN A 261 -13.28 17.52 8.61
C ASN A 261 -13.33 18.96 8.09
N ASN A 262 -12.22 19.48 7.57
CA ASN A 262 -12.13 20.83 6.99
C ASN A 262 -12.36 20.85 5.46
N SER A 263 -12.47 19.68 4.81
CA SER A 263 -12.70 19.52 3.36
C SER A 263 -13.94 20.28 2.84
N PRO A 264 -15.09 20.31 3.56
CA PRO A 264 -16.29 21.04 3.10
C PRO A 264 -16.12 22.57 3.06
N GLU A 265 -15.32 23.14 3.97
CA GLU A 265 -15.10 24.60 4.05
C GLU A 265 -14.08 25.10 3.02
N GLN A 266 -13.25 24.21 2.47
CA GLN A 266 -12.20 24.59 1.53
C GLN A 266 -12.65 24.67 0.07
N ALA A 267 -13.76 24.03 -0.30
CA ALA A 267 -14.32 24.04 -1.66
C ALA A 267 -14.61 25.47 -2.18
N ASP A 268 -14.75 26.46 -1.30
CA ASP A 268 -15.07 27.84 -1.67
C ASP A 268 -13.83 28.75 -1.84
N THR A 269 -12.66 28.33 -1.31
CA THR A 269 -11.46 29.19 -1.29
C THR A 269 -10.68 29.20 -2.61
N SER A 270 -10.75 28.12 -3.40
CA SER A 270 -10.11 28.05 -4.72
C SER A 270 -10.74 29.03 -5.73
N SER A 271 -12.04 29.27 -5.61
CA SER A 271 -12.81 30.22 -6.41
C SER A 271 -12.36 31.66 -6.15
N MET A 272 -12.14 31.99 -4.87
CA MET A 272 -11.68 33.31 -4.45
C MET A 272 -10.21 33.56 -4.84
N GLY A 273 -9.34 32.55 -4.74
CA GLY A 273 -7.94 32.67 -5.14
C GLY A 273 -7.76 32.94 -6.64
N PHE A 274 -8.53 32.25 -7.49
CA PHE A 274 -8.50 32.47 -8.95
C PHE A 274 -9.05 33.85 -9.35
N ILE A 275 -10.12 34.33 -8.69
CA ILE A 275 -10.69 35.66 -8.93
C ILE A 275 -9.73 36.77 -8.46
N GLN A 276 -9.04 36.58 -7.33
CA GLN A 276 -8.03 37.54 -6.85
C GLN A 276 -6.75 37.52 -7.71
N LEU A 277 -6.32 36.36 -8.21
CA LEU A 277 -5.16 36.24 -9.09
C LEU A 277 -5.46 36.82 -10.49
N LEU A 278 -6.64 36.54 -11.07
CA LEU A 278 -7.04 37.12 -12.35
C LEU A 278 -7.40 38.61 -12.23
N GLY A 279 -8.11 39.01 -11.17
CA GLY A 279 -8.45 40.40 -10.90
C GLY A 279 -7.22 41.25 -10.56
N GLY A 280 -6.40 40.80 -9.61
CA GLY A 280 -5.16 41.46 -9.21
C GLY A 280 -4.09 41.41 -10.29
N GLY A 281 -3.97 40.30 -11.02
CA GLY A 281 -3.05 40.14 -12.15
C GLY A 281 -3.43 41.01 -13.34
N PHE A 282 -4.72 41.11 -13.69
CA PHE A 282 -5.18 41.96 -14.78
C PHE A 282 -5.08 43.45 -14.43
N ILE A 283 -5.44 43.83 -13.19
CA ILE A 283 -5.25 45.20 -12.71
C ILE A 283 -3.75 45.54 -12.66
N GLY A 284 -2.91 44.63 -12.15
CA GLY A 284 -1.45 44.79 -12.13
C GLY A 284 -0.85 44.94 -13.52
N LEU A 285 -1.30 44.14 -14.49
CA LEU A 285 -0.90 44.24 -15.89
C LEU A 285 -1.32 45.58 -16.49
N ILE A 286 -2.55 46.03 -16.24
CA ILE A 286 -3.02 47.34 -16.72
C ILE A 286 -2.16 48.46 -16.14
N VAL A 287 -1.91 48.45 -14.82
CA VAL A 287 -1.07 49.46 -14.17
C VAL A 287 0.35 49.45 -14.77
N TRP A 288 0.93 48.27 -14.98
CA TRP A 288 2.25 48.14 -15.59
C TRP A 288 2.30 48.66 -17.03
N LEU A 289 1.28 48.34 -17.84
CA LEU A 289 1.15 48.85 -19.21
C LEU A 289 0.93 50.38 -19.25
N VAL A 290 0.18 50.94 -18.30
CA VAL A 290 -0.01 52.39 -18.15
C VAL A 290 1.31 53.07 -17.79
N ILE A 291 2.11 52.48 -16.89
CA ILE A 291 3.44 53.00 -16.53
C ILE A 291 4.36 52.98 -17.75
N ILE A 292 4.40 51.89 -18.51
CA ILE A 292 5.19 51.80 -19.75
C ILE A 292 4.73 52.83 -20.75
N TYR A 293 3.43 52.97 -20.96
CA TYR A 293 2.86 53.97 -21.86
C TYR A 293 3.23 55.39 -21.44
N ALA A 294 3.17 55.70 -20.14
CA ALA A 294 3.60 56.98 -19.60
C ALA A 294 5.09 57.21 -19.89
N MET A 295 5.96 56.26 -19.54
CA MET A 295 7.40 56.35 -19.83
C MET A 295 7.70 56.53 -21.32
N TRP A 296 6.94 55.85 -22.19
CA TRP A 296 7.11 55.96 -23.65
C TRP A 296 6.58 57.28 -24.20
N SER A 297 5.50 57.82 -23.64
CA SER A 297 4.95 59.12 -24.06
C SER A 297 5.82 60.31 -23.64
N TYR A 298 6.62 60.17 -22.58
CA TYR A 298 7.68 61.11 -22.21
C TYR A 298 8.96 60.99 -23.07
N ARG A 299 9.06 60.01 -23.98
CA ARG A 299 10.21 59.88 -24.89
C ARG A 299 10.21 61.02 -25.90
N LYS A 300 11.37 61.66 -26.11
CA LYS A 300 11.52 62.77 -27.06
C LYS A 300 11.03 62.37 -28.46
N LYS A 301 10.09 63.16 -29.01
CA LYS A 301 9.52 62.96 -30.37
C LYS A 301 10.46 63.37 -31.48
N GLU A 302 11.43 64.24 -31.18
CA GLU A 302 12.44 64.68 -32.14
C GLU A 302 13.71 63.84 -32.03
N SER A 303 14.38 63.60 -33.17
CA SER A 303 15.66 62.91 -33.19
C SER A 303 16.73 63.76 -32.49
N VAL A 304 17.79 63.12 -31.97
CA VAL A 304 18.90 63.80 -31.28
C VAL A 304 19.55 64.91 -32.12
N LYS A 305 19.40 64.85 -33.45
CA LYS A 305 19.96 65.82 -34.41
C LYS A 305 18.91 66.75 -35.03
N ALA A 306 17.68 66.78 -34.54
CA ALA A 306 16.61 67.58 -35.15
C ALA A 306 16.96 69.07 -35.24
N ASP A 307 17.62 69.62 -34.23
CA ASP A 307 18.11 71.00 -34.23
C ASP A 307 19.22 71.24 -35.28
N ILE A 308 20.07 70.24 -35.53
CA ILE A 308 21.12 70.31 -36.56
C ILE A 308 20.46 70.29 -37.95
N PHE A 309 19.49 69.40 -38.17
CA PHE A 309 18.77 69.30 -39.44
C PHE A 309 17.95 70.57 -39.74
N LYS A 310 17.25 71.13 -38.73
CA LYS A 310 16.54 72.42 -38.87
C LYS A 310 17.49 73.56 -39.26
N ARG A 311 18.70 73.60 -38.69
CA ARG A 311 19.73 74.59 -39.07
C ARG A 311 20.23 74.40 -40.49
N GLN A 312 20.39 73.16 -40.95
CA GLN A 312 20.82 72.85 -42.32
C GLN A 312 19.76 73.26 -43.36
N LEU A 313 18.48 73.03 -43.09
CA LEU A 313 17.39 73.49 -43.96
C LEU A 313 17.34 75.02 -44.05
N LYS A 314 17.39 75.70 -42.90
CA LYS A 314 17.38 77.18 -42.85
C LYS A 314 18.58 77.79 -43.59
N GLY A 315 19.76 77.15 -43.51
CA GLY A 315 20.94 77.57 -44.27
C GLY A 315 20.78 77.37 -45.77
N ASN A 316 20.18 76.25 -46.21
CA ASN A 316 19.94 75.96 -47.62
C ASN A 316 18.93 76.93 -48.26
N ASP A 317 17.90 77.35 -47.52
CA ASP A 317 16.91 78.32 -48.00
C ASP A 317 17.51 79.72 -48.17
N SER A 318 18.47 80.12 -47.31
CA SER A 318 19.17 81.41 -47.41
C SER A 318 20.16 81.53 -48.58
N VAL A 319 20.53 80.40 -49.19
CA VAL A 319 21.43 80.37 -50.37
C VAL A 319 20.63 80.45 -51.67
N ASN A 320 19.33 80.13 -51.64
CA ASN A 320 18.44 80.10 -52.81
C ASN A 320 17.48 81.31 -52.91
N SER A 321 17.60 82.30 -52.02
CA SER A 321 16.85 83.57 -52.01
C SER A 321 17.75 84.76 -52.32
#